data_AF-A0A351CAN9-F1
#
_entry.id   AF-A0A351CAN9-F1
#
_cell.length_a   1.000
_cell.length_b   1.000
_cell.length_c   1.000
_cell.angle_alpha   90.00
_cell.angle_beta   90.00
_cell.angle_gamma   90.00
#
_symmetry.space_group_name_H-M   'P 1'
#
loop_
_entity.id
_entity.type
_entity.pdbx_description
1 polymer ?
#
loop_
_entity_poly.entity_id
_entity_poly.type
_entity_poly.pdbx_seq_one_letter_code
_entity_poly.pdbx_strand_id
1 'polypeptide(L)'
;MACLGLIAITLSMSACSFSPEFVIETMTLDQPSWDSLSVGAAYRYQPLLGPNEEVQPDIAVFTVFSATYDTLYSGSAGTIGIPDLALNDRERILVEVCGYYLEHISCEQKSVFASPKRVSAEYDVAFPADTLSTPSNFVNGDIYVATRLERQKMDSEIWEVIRRPSKKDLHVHVYMEGISGASVRIPISRSETSFNLSRFAGFRDLRYGIQSSLMDSDSAVVHFDLHARTTDPPALVESRRVVLRIKSEEERMLEVRELVERTSAQIL
;
A
#
# COMPACT_ATOMS: atom_id res chain seq x y z
N MET A 1 -18.23 82.18 0.70
CA MET A 1 -19.04 81.86 -0.49
C MET A 1 -18.33 80.76 -1.25
N ALA A 2 -18.78 79.53 -1.01
CA ALA A 2 -19.34 78.60 -2.01
C ALA A 2 -18.25 77.96 -2.90
N CYS A 3 -17.62 76.91 -2.39
CA CYS A 3 -17.88 75.50 -2.73
C CYS A 3 -17.37 75.10 -4.13
N LEU A 4 -16.06 74.87 -4.19
CA LEU A 4 -15.44 73.90 -5.09
C LEU A 4 -15.81 72.49 -4.62
N GLY A 5 -16.20 71.63 -5.56
CA GLY A 5 -16.49 70.22 -5.27
C GLY A 5 -17.04 69.50 -6.48
N LEU A 6 -16.26 69.44 -7.56
CA LEU A 6 -16.56 68.60 -8.71
C LEU A 6 -16.24 67.15 -8.31
N ILE A 7 -17.23 66.41 -7.82
CA ILE A 7 -17.12 64.97 -7.57
C ILE A 7 -17.47 64.27 -8.88
N ALA A 8 -16.43 63.92 -9.64
CA ALA A 8 -16.54 62.98 -10.74
C ALA A 8 -16.69 61.57 -10.15
N ILE A 9 -17.92 61.06 -10.12
CA ILE A 9 -18.21 59.67 -9.77
C ILE A 9 -17.82 58.81 -10.98
N THR A 10 -16.59 58.30 -10.99
CA THR A 10 -16.21 57.18 -11.86
C THR A 10 -16.90 55.93 -11.33
N LEU A 11 -18.11 55.66 -11.84
CA LEU A 11 -18.73 54.35 -11.78
C LEU A 11 -17.86 53.38 -12.59
N SER A 12 -16.92 52.72 -11.92
CA SER A 12 -16.29 51.50 -12.41
C SER A 12 -17.38 50.43 -12.52
N MET A 13 -18.05 50.40 -13.67
CA MET A 13 -18.83 49.25 -14.10
C MET A 13 -17.88 48.07 -14.18
N SER A 14 -17.87 47.30 -13.10
CA SER A 14 -17.38 45.93 -13.11
C SER A 14 -18.34 45.19 -14.03
N ALA A 15 -18.02 45.15 -15.31
CA ALA A 15 -18.75 44.36 -16.28
C ALA A 15 -18.65 42.91 -15.81
N CYS A 16 -19.70 42.42 -15.14
CA CYS A 16 -19.87 41.00 -14.95
C CYS A 16 -19.95 40.41 -16.35
N SER A 17 -18.88 39.74 -16.78
CA SER A 17 -18.85 38.98 -18.02
C SER A 17 -19.76 37.78 -17.85
N PHE A 18 -21.07 37.97 -18.03
CA PHE A 18 -22.02 36.88 -18.16
C PHE A 18 -21.83 36.32 -19.58
N SER A 19 -21.19 35.16 -19.67
CA SER A 19 -21.10 34.36 -20.90
C SER A 19 -22.02 33.16 -20.76
N PRO A 20 -22.58 32.62 -21.86
CA PRO A 20 -23.29 31.35 -21.79
C PRO A 20 -22.37 30.26 -21.22
N GLU A 21 -22.93 29.42 -20.35
CA GLU A 21 -22.17 28.39 -19.64
C GLU A 21 -22.78 27.01 -19.89
N PHE A 22 -21.94 26.04 -20.21
CA PHE A 22 -22.32 24.63 -20.25
C PHE A 22 -21.70 23.94 -19.04
N VAL A 23 -22.55 23.36 -18.18
CA VAL A 23 -22.11 22.75 -16.93
C VAL A 23 -22.63 21.33 -16.79
N ILE A 24 -21.88 20.49 -16.08
CA ILE A 24 -22.41 19.25 -15.52
C ILE A 24 -23.20 19.64 -14.27
N GLU A 25 -24.51 19.39 -14.28
CA GLU A 25 -25.39 19.70 -13.16
C GLU A 25 -25.30 18.62 -12.07
N THR A 26 -25.28 17.36 -12.48
CA THR A 26 -25.11 16.24 -11.56
C THR A 26 -24.23 15.17 -12.18
N MET A 27 -23.24 14.72 -11.43
CA MET A 27 -22.53 13.46 -11.67
C MET A 27 -22.93 12.43 -10.60
N THR A 28 -23.32 11.23 -11.02
CA THR A 28 -23.68 10.11 -10.14
C THR A 28 -22.74 8.94 -10.37
N LEU A 29 -22.28 8.35 -9.27
CA LEU A 29 -21.45 7.16 -9.27
C LEU A 29 -22.15 6.10 -8.44
N ASP A 30 -22.44 4.97 -9.06
CA ASP A 30 -22.99 3.79 -8.39
C ASP A 30 -22.05 2.61 -8.64
N GLN A 31 -21.73 1.85 -7.59
CA GLN A 31 -20.77 0.76 -7.66
C GLN A 31 -21.48 -0.56 -7.36
N PRO A 32 -22.15 -1.19 -8.35
CA PRO A 32 -22.94 -2.40 -8.12
C PRO A 32 -22.10 -3.63 -7.78
N SER A 33 -20.79 -3.60 -8.08
CA SER A 33 -19.82 -4.61 -7.66
C SER A 33 -18.42 -4.01 -7.63
N TRP A 34 -17.45 -4.68 -7.01
CA TRP A 34 -16.07 -4.19 -7.02
C TRP A 34 -15.48 -4.08 -8.43
N ASP A 35 -15.93 -4.93 -9.34
CA ASP A 35 -15.40 -5.04 -10.70
C ASP A 35 -16.23 -4.20 -11.71
N SER A 36 -17.16 -3.36 -11.24
CA SER A 36 -18.04 -2.57 -12.10
C SER A 36 -18.47 -1.23 -11.49
N LEU A 37 -18.51 -0.18 -12.30
CA LEU A 37 -18.94 1.15 -11.91
C LEU A 37 -19.95 1.69 -12.93
N SER A 38 -21.11 2.12 -12.45
CA SER A 38 -22.10 2.83 -13.25
C SER A 38 -21.94 4.33 -13.05
N VAL A 39 -21.77 5.05 -14.16
CA VAL A 39 -21.54 6.50 -14.16
C VAL A 39 -22.66 7.18 -14.93
N GLY A 40 -23.33 8.13 -14.30
CA GLY A 40 -24.34 8.98 -14.92
C GLY A 40 -23.97 10.45 -14.80
N ALA A 41 -24.25 11.24 -15.84
CA ALA A 41 -24.09 12.68 -15.81
C ALA A 41 -25.29 13.36 -16.47
N ALA A 42 -25.76 14.45 -15.86
CA ALA A 42 -26.77 15.35 -16.41
C ALA A 42 -26.14 16.71 -16.66
N TYR A 43 -26.51 17.34 -17.77
CA TYR A 43 -25.89 18.57 -18.24
C TYR A 43 -26.92 19.67 -18.39
N ARG A 44 -26.46 20.90 -18.16
CA ARG A 44 -27.31 22.09 -18.23
C ARG A 44 -26.60 23.18 -19.01
N TYR A 45 -27.32 23.78 -19.94
CA TYR A 45 -26.90 24.98 -20.65
C TYR A 45 -27.55 26.20 -20.01
N GLN A 46 -26.74 27.20 -19.71
CA GLN A 46 -27.16 28.46 -19.08
C GLN A 46 -26.94 29.58 -20.10
N PRO A 47 -27.96 29.92 -20.91
CA PRO A 47 -27.83 31.00 -21.87
C PRO A 47 -27.73 32.37 -21.16
N LEU A 48 -27.17 33.37 -21.85
CA LEU A 48 -27.07 34.73 -21.33
C LEU A 48 -28.44 35.33 -20.96
N LEU A 49 -29.46 35.00 -21.75
CA LEU A 49 -30.84 35.44 -21.59
C LEU A 49 -31.74 34.22 -21.75
N GLY A 50 -32.65 34.02 -20.80
CA GLY A 50 -33.62 32.93 -20.83
C GLY A 50 -33.48 31.99 -19.63
N PRO A 51 -34.34 30.96 -19.55
CA PRO A 51 -34.23 29.93 -18.54
C PRO A 51 -33.03 29.01 -18.84
N ASN A 52 -32.49 28.39 -17.79
CA ASN A 52 -31.57 27.29 -17.96
C ASN A 52 -32.28 26.10 -18.62
N GLU A 53 -31.57 25.39 -19.47
CA GLU A 53 -32.09 24.25 -20.22
C GLU A 53 -31.29 22.99 -19.91
N GLU A 54 -31.97 21.88 -19.61
CA GLU A 54 -31.34 20.56 -19.56
C GLU A 54 -31.05 20.12 -20.98
N VAL A 55 -29.78 19.80 -21.26
CA VAL A 55 -29.32 19.47 -22.62
C VAL A 55 -28.57 18.15 -22.62
N GLN A 56 -28.58 17.47 -23.76
CA GLN A 56 -27.70 16.33 -24.00
C GLN A 56 -26.44 16.82 -24.74
N PRO A 57 -25.23 16.43 -24.29
CA PRO A 57 -24.01 16.79 -24.99
C PRO A 57 -23.95 16.10 -26.36
N ASP A 58 -23.25 16.72 -27.30
CA ASP A 58 -22.91 16.12 -28.59
C ASP A 58 -22.02 14.89 -28.38
N ILE A 59 -21.10 14.98 -27.41
CA ILE A 59 -20.16 13.93 -27.04
C ILE A 59 -20.01 13.94 -25.52
N ALA A 60 -20.11 12.77 -24.90
CA ALA A 60 -19.74 12.55 -23.50
C ALA A 60 -18.63 11.50 -23.41
N VAL A 61 -17.52 11.86 -22.79
CA VAL A 61 -16.37 10.99 -22.55
C VAL A 61 -16.24 10.71 -21.07
N PHE A 62 -16.16 9.43 -20.72
CA PHE A 62 -15.99 8.92 -19.38
C PHE A 62 -14.61 8.31 -19.29
N THR A 63 -13.79 8.82 -18.39
CA THR A 63 -12.43 8.32 -18.16
C THR A 63 -12.27 7.92 -16.71
N VAL A 64 -11.69 6.75 -16.47
CA VAL A 64 -11.43 6.23 -15.13
C VAL A 64 -9.93 6.06 -14.97
N PHE A 65 -9.40 6.57 -13.87
CA PHE A 65 -7.99 6.55 -13.53
C PHE A 65 -7.73 5.84 -12.21
N SER A 66 -6.57 5.19 -12.13
CA SER A 66 -5.99 4.70 -10.88
C SER A 66 -5.51 5.87 -9.98
N ALA A 67 -5.00 5.56 -8.79
CA ALA A 67 -4.40 6.59 -7.93
C ALA A 67 -3.12 7.19 -8.53
N THR A 68 -2.47 6.47 -9.43
CA THR A 68 -1.28 6.90 -10.19
C THR A 68 -1.60 7.62 -11.49
N TYR A 69 -2.88 7.92 -11.76
CA TYR A 69 -3.38 8.49 -13.02
C TYR A 69 -3.19 7.57 -14.24
N ASP A 70 -3.03 6.26 -14.04
CA ASP A 70 -3.07 5.31 -15.14
C ASP A 70 -4.52 5.13 -15.61
N THR A 71 -4.75 5.25 -16.91
CA THR A 71 -6.09 5.09 -17.49
C THR A 71 -6.54 3.63 -17.36
N LEU A 72 -7.53 3.40 -16.51
CA LEU A 72 -8.20 2.11 -16.35
C LEU A 72 -9.28 1.90 -17.41
N TYR A 73 -9.91 2.98 -17.85
CA TYR A 73 -10.96 2.98 -18.87
C TYR A 73 -11.07 4.36 -19.53
N SER A 74 -11.42 4.39 -20.82
CA SER A 74 -11.86 5.60 -21.52
C SER A 74 -12.85 5.23 -22.61
N GLY A 75 -14.03 5.85 -22.62
CA GLY A 75 -15.10 5.51 -23.55
C GLY A 75 -16.39 6.32 -23.33
N SER A 76 -17.47 5.88 -23.97
CA SER A 76 -18.80 6.48 -23.83
C SER A 76 -19.66 5.74 -22.80
N ALA A 77 -20.72 6.41 -22.34
CA ALA A 77 -21.53 6.08 -21.17
C ALA A 77 -21.93 4.60 -21.01
N GLY A 78 -21.95 4.13 -19.77
CA GLY A 78 -22.48 2.82 -19.39
C GLY A 78 -21.93 2.30 -18.06
N THR A 79 -22.14 1.00 -17.83
CA THR A 79 -21.46 0.27 -16.75
C THR A 79 -20.03 -0.05 -17.19
N ILE A 80 -19.07 0.58 -16.51
CA ILE A 80 -17.63 0.48 -16.77
C ILE A 80 -17.05 -0.69 -15.98
N GLY A 81 -16.32 -1.59 -16.64
CA GLY A 81 -15.58 -2.65 -15.96
C GLY A 81 -14.34 -2.09 -15.27
N ILE A 82 -14.17 -2.37 -13.98
CA ILE A 82 -13.03 -1.94 -13.17
C ILE A 82 -12.13 -3.14 -12.91
N PRO A 83 -10.82 -3.08 -13.23
CA PRO A 83 -9.88 -4.16 -12.93
C PRO A 83 -9.47 -4.16 -11.46
N ASP A 84 -10.44 -4.24 -10.54
CA ASP A 84 -10.25 -4.06 -9.09
C ASP A 84 -9.22 -5.03 -8.50
N LEU A 85 -9.14 -6.26 -9.01
CA LEU A 85 -8.14 -7.25 -8.58
C LEU A 85 -6.68 -6.79 -8.78
N ALA A 86 -6.43 -5.91 -9.74
CA ALA A 86 -5.11 -5.35 -10.01
C ALA A 86 -4.78 -4.16 -9.11
N LEU A 87 -5.80 -3.45 -8.61
CA LEU A 87 -5.66 -2.26 -7.78
C LEU A 87 -5.18 -2.61 -6.36
N ASN A 88 -4.61 -1.62 -5.67
CA ASN A 88 -4.16 -1.69 -4.29
C ASN A 88 -5.33 -1.74 -3.30
N ASP A 89 -4.99 -1.96 -2.02
CA ASP A 89 -5.98 -1.90 -0.94
C ASP A 89 -6.58 -0.49 -0.87
N ARG A 90 -7.91 -0.41 -1.00
CA ARG A 90 -8.68 0.85 -0.95
C ARG A 90 -8.06 1.95 -1.81
N GLU A 91 -7.54 1.58 -2.98
CA GLU A 91 -6.94 2.53 -3.90
C GLU A 91 -7.99 3.54 -4.36
N ARG A 92 -7.66 4.82 -4.36
CA ARG A 92 -8.55 5.85 -4.89
C ARG A 92 -8.66 5.69 -6.40
N ILE A 93 -9.88 5.56 -6.89
CA ILE A 93 -10.21 5.54 -8.32
C ILE A 93 -10.83 6.89 -8.64
N LEU A 94 -10.25 7.61 -9.61
CA LEU A 94 -10.76 8.90 -10.06
C LEU A 94 -11.58 8.68 -11.33
N VAL A 95 -12.78 9.23 -11.34
CA VAL A 95 -13.71 9.16 -12.47
C VAL A 95 -13.88 10.58 -12.98
N GLU A 96 -13.58 10.80 -14.24
CA GLU A 96 -13.75 12.05 -14.94
C GLU A 96 -14.82 11.90 -16.01
N VAL A 97 -15.73 12.86 -16.06
CA VAL A 97 -16.73 12.96 -17.11
C VAL A 97 -16.56 14.30 -17.79
N CYS A 98 -16.36 14.30 -19.10
CA CYS A 98 -16.32 15.50 -19.93
C CYS A 98 -17.45 15.46 -20.96
N GLY A 99 -18.29 16.49 -20.97
CA GLY A 99 -19.29 16.73 -22.01
C GLY A 99 -18.84 17.83 -22.95
N TYR A 100 -19.21 17.69 -24.22
CA TYR A 100 -19.02 18.69 -25.27
C TYR A 100 -20.40 19.07 -25.82
N TYR A 101 -20.68 20.36 -25.88
CA TYR A 101 -21.93 20.89 -26.43
C TYR A 101 -21.63 22.17 -27.20
N LEU A 102 -21.84 22.15 -28.53
CA LEU A 102 -21.42 23.20 -29.44
C LEU A 102 -19.92 23.52 -29.29
N GLU A 103 -19.57 24.73 -28.88
CA GLU A 103 -18.18 25.17 -28.66
C GLU A 103 -17.75 25.07 -27.18
N HIS A 104 -18.63 24.57 -26.30
CA HIS A 104 -18.40 24.51 -24.87
C HIS A 104 -18.02 23.10 -24.41
N ILE A 105 -17.15 23.05 -23.40
CA ILE A 105 -16.74 21.82 -22.71
C ILE A 105 -16.98 21.99 -21.22
N SER A 106 -17.47 20.94 -20.57
CA SER A 106 -17.58 20.87 -19.11
C SER A 106 -17.05 19.53 -18.63
N CYS A 107 -16.19 19.54 -17.62
CA CYS A 107 -15.64 18.34 -17.01
C CYS A 107 -15.87 18.35 -15.49
N GLU A 108 -16.26 17.21 -14.93
CA GLU A 108 -16.40 16.99 -13.50
C GLU A 108 -15.65 15.73 -13.11
N GLN A 109 -15.09 15.73 -11.89
CA GLN A 109 -14.38 14.60 -11.33
C GLN A 109 -14.98 14.18 -9.99
N LYS A 110 -15.14 12.87 -9.80
CA LYS A 110 -15.47 12.26 -8.50
C LYS A 110 -14.61 11.05 -8.25
N SER A 111 -14.47 10.68 -6.98
CA SER A 111 -13.67 9.53 -6.58
C SER A 111 -14.50 8.45 -5.92
N VAL A 112 -14.16 7.20 -6.21
CA VAL A 112 -14.58 6.01 -5.47
C VAL A 112 -13.34 5.26 -5.00
N PHE A 113 -13.52 4.17 -4.26
CA PHE A 113 -12.41 3.35 -3.76
C PHE A 113 -12.49 1.94 -4.32
N ALA A 114 -11.32 1.37 -4.59
CA ALA A 114 -11.15 -0.04 -4.84
C ALA A 114 -11.54 -0.85 -3.59
N SER A 115 -11.75 -2.15 -3.80
CA SER A 115 -12.10 -3.06 -2.71
C SER A 115 -11.05 -3.06 -1.59
N PRO A 116 -11.47 -3.25 -0.33
CA PRO A 116 -10.56 -3.58 0.75
C PRO A 116 -9.83 -4.88 0.47
N LYS A 117 -8.51 -4.85 0.57
CA LYS A 117 -7.61 -5.98 0.33
C LYS A 117 -6.66 -6.14 1.50
N ARG A 118 -6.41 -7.39 1.90
CA ARG A 118 -5.45 -7.68 2.96
C ARG A 118 -4.59 -8.88 2.60
N VAL A 119 -3.41 -8.94 3.19
CA VAL A 119 -2.56 -10.12 3.13
C VAL A 119 -2.66 -10.83 4.46
N SER A 120 -3.05 -12.10 4.42
CA SER A 120 -2.89 -13.02 5.55
C SER A 120 -1.62 -13.84 5.34
N ALA A 121 -0.87 -14.08 6.41
CA ALA A 121 0.39 -14.81 6.36
C ALA A 121 0.49 -15.82 7.50
N GLU A 122 0.94 -17.02 7.16
CA GLU A 122 1.58 -17.92 8.11
C GLU A 122 3.08 -17.65 8.04
N TYR A 123 3.66 -17.29 9.18
CA TYR A 123 5.01 -16.74 9.24
C TYR A 123 5.76 -17.29 10.44
N ASP A 124 6.96 -17.80 10.20
CA ASP A 124 7.87 -18.26 11.23
C ASP A 124 9.34 -17.99 10.87
N VAL A 125 10.16 -17.86 11.90
CA VAL A 125 11.58 -17.52 11.77
C VAL A 125 12.40 -18.34 12.76
N ALA A 126 13.40 -19.06 12.25
CA ALA A 126 14.43 -19.70 13.05
C ALA A 126 15.73 -18.90 12.93
N PHE A 127 16.16 -18.28 14.03
CA PHE A 127 17.38 -17.48 14.07
C PHE A 127 18.09 -17.57 15.43
N PRO A 128 19.42 -17.80 15.46
CA PRO A 128 20.23 -18.30 14.35
C PRO A 128 19.85 -19.74 13.99
N ALA A 129 20.00 -20.12 12.72
CA ALA A 129 19.81 -21.52 12.30
C ALA A 129 20.96 -22.43 12.75
N ASP A 130 22.17 -21.88 12.90
CA ASP A 130 23.37 -22.63 13.30
C ASP A 130 23.52 -22.64 14.83
N THR A 131 23.08 -23.74 15.47
CA THR A 131 23.12 -23.94 16.94
C THR A 131 24.38 -24.64 17.46
N LEU A 132 25.32 -25.03 16.60
CA LEU A 132 26.45 -25.86 16.98
C LEU A 132 27.69 -25.04 17.42
N SER A 133 27.85 -24.94 18.74
CA SER A 133 29.12 -24.83 19.49
C SER A 133 30.05 -23.62 19.29
N THR A 134 29.76 -22.71 18.37
CA THR A 134 30.44 -21.42 18.27
C THR A 134 29.34 -20.35 18.23
N PRO A 135 29.46 -19.19 18.89
CA PRO A 135 28.53 -18.08 18.69
C PRO A 135 28.61 -17.72 17.20
N SER A 136 27.75 -18.36 16.41
CA SER A 136 27.62 -18.15 14.98
C SER A 136 27.36 -16.66 14.82
N ASN A 137 27.95 -16.04 13.80
CA ASN A 137 28.09 -14.59 13.65
C ASN A 137 26.75 -13.81 13.50
N PHE A 138 25.62 -14.37 13.94
CA PHE A 138 24.26 -13.89 13.76
C PHE A 138 23.99 -13.61 12.29
N VAL A 139 24.45 -14.53 11.42
CA VAL A 139 24.44 -14.37 9.96
C VAL A 139 23.29 -15.12 9.32
N ASN A 140 23.14 -16.41 9.64
CA ASN A 140 22.22 -17.30 8.95
C ASN A 140 20.95 -17.55 9.78
N GLY A 141 19.83 -17.70 9.07
CA GLY A 141 18.57 -18.15 9.65
C GLY A 141 17.65 -18.70 8.58
N ASP A 142 16.53 -19.26 9.02
CA ASP A 142 15.47 -19.76 8.15
C ASP A 142 14.19 -18.94 8.34
N ILE A 143 13.47 -18.71 7.25
CA ILE A 143 12.21 -17.99 7.19
C ILE A 143 11.20 -18.87 6.45
N TYR A 144 10.07 -19.13 7.10
CA TYR A 144 8.90 -19.71 6.47
C TYR A 144 7.82 -18.64 6.28
N VAL A 145 7.36 -18.46 5.04
CA VAL A 145 6.31 -17.48 4.70
C VAL A 145 5.32 -18.11 3.73
N ALA A 146 4.07 -18.30 4.17
CA ALA A 146 2.96 -18.68 3.31
C ALA A 146 1.89 -17.57 3.34
N THR A 147 1.69 -16.87 2.22
CA THR A 147 0.78 -15.72 2.15
C THR A 147 -0.43 -15.97 1.26
N ARG A 148 -1.57 -15.40 1.65
CA ARG A 148 -2.80 -15.32 0.83
C ARG A 148 -3.19 -13.87 0.69
N LEU A 149 -3.59 -13.48 -0.52
CA LEU A 149 -4.15 -12.15 -0.77
C LEU A 149 -5.66 -12.32 -0.78
N GLU A 150 -6.35 -11.49 0.00
CA GLU A 150 -7.77 -11.58 0.20
C GLU A 150 -8.42 -10.25 -0.17
N ARG A 151 -9.61 -10.32 -0.75
CA ARG A 151 -10.49 -9.19 -1.06
C ARG A 151 -11.78 -9.34 -0.29
N GLN A 152 -12.29 -8.26 0.28
CA GLN A 152 -13.62 -8.28 0.91
C GLN A 152 -14.70 -8.31 -0.17
N LYS A 153 -15.74 -9.15 -0.03
CA LYS A 153 -16.91 -9.11 -0.92
C LYS A 153 -17.72 -7.82 -0.69
N MET A 154 -18.35 -7.30 -1.73
CA MET A 154 -19.14 -6.07 -1.64
C MET A 154 -20.25 -6.24 -0.61
N ASP A 155 -20.44 -5.22 0.25
CA ASP A 155 -21.45 -5.18 1.32
C ASP A 155 -21.48 -6.44 2.22
N SER A 156 -20.32 -7.06 2.43
CA SER A 156 -20.21 -8.31 3.18
C SER A 156 -18.95 -8.31 4.06
N GLU A 157 -18.98 -9.05 5.15
CA GLU A 157 -17.79 -9.32 5.98
C GLU A 157 -16.95 -10.49 5.46
N ILE A 158 -17.39 -11.14 4.38
CA ILE A 158 -16.72 -12.32 3.81
C ILE A 158 -15.50 -11.88 3.00
N TRP A 159 -14.38 -12.54 3.26
CA TRP A 159 -13.13 -12.38 2.50
C TRP A 159 -12.96 -13.54 1.51
N GLU A 160 -12.65 -13.21 0.26
CA GLU A 160 -12.34 -14.19 -0.78
C GLU A 160 -10.87 -14.13 -1.17
N VAL A 161 -10.27 -15.29 -1.44
CA VAL A 161 -8.87 -15.38 -1.87
C VAL A 161 -8.77 -14.96 -3.34
N ILE A 162 -7.92 -13.98 -3.62
CA ILE A 162 -7.68 -13.47 -4.96
C ILE A 162 -6.25 -13.75 -5.42
N ARG A 163 -6.06 -13.82 -6.74
CA ARG A 163 -4.74 -13.96 -7.38
C ARG A 163 -4.44 -12.70 -8.18
N ARG A 164 -3.46 -11.92 -7.72
CA ARG A 164 -2.99 -10.74 -8.45
C ARG A 164 -2.17 -11.18 -9.67
N PRO A 165 -2.28 -10.51 -10.84
CA PRO A 165 -1.46 -10.81 -12.01
C PRO A 165 0.05 -10.56 -11.77
N SER A 166 0.40 -9.58 -10.92
CA SER A 166 1.78 -9.24 -10.58
C SER A 166 2.30 -9.99 -9.34
N LYS A 167 3.63 -10.11 -9.25
CA LYS A 167 4.31 -10.75 -8.10
C LYS A 167 4.01 -9.98 -6.81
N LYS A 168 3.77 -10.73 -5.72
CA LYS A 168 3.69 -10.15 -4.37
C LYS A 168 5.07 -9.64 -3.98
N ASP A 169 5.18 -8.34 -3.74
CA ASP A 169 6.38 -7.73 -3.15
C ASP A 169 6.32 -7.96 -1.63
N LEU A 170 7.01 -8.98 -1.16
CA LEU A 170 7.17 -9.30 0.26
C LEU A 170 8.61 -9.00 0.70
N HIS A 171 8.77 -8.45 1.89
CA HIS A 171 10.08 -8.34 2.52
C HIS A 171 9.95 -8.46 4.04
N VAL A 172 11.01 -8.93 4.67
CA VAL A 172 11.16 -8.95 6.12
C VAL A 172 12.08 -7.81 6.52
N HIS A 173 11.63 -6.98 7.45
CA HIS A 173 12.43 -5.96 8.11
C HIS A 173 12.96 -6.52 9.43
N VAL A 174 14.27 -6.65 9.54
CA VAL A 174 14.95 -7.21 10.72
C VAL A 174 15.60 -6.06 11.48
N TYR A 175 15.33 -5.92 12.77
CA TYR A 175 15.89 -4.83 13.57
C TYR A 175 15.95 -5.15 15.06
N MET A 176 16.61 -4.28 15.82
CA MET A 176 16.58 -4.28 17.29
C MET A 176 15.90 -3.00 17.77
N GLU A 177 15.02 -3.13 18.77
CA GLU A 177 14.37 -1.98 19.38
C GLU A 177 15.40 -1.07 20.06
N GLY A 178 15.28 0.24 19.88
CA GLY A 178 16.17 1.23 20.50
C GLY A 178 17.53 1.43 19.84
N ILE A 179 17.90 0.66 18.80
CA ILE A 179 19.17 0.82 18.08
C ILE A 179 18.90 1.40 16.68
N SER A 180 19.06 2.71 16.53
CA SER A 180 18.89 3.40 15.25
C SER A 180 19.92 2.92 14.22
N GLY A 181 19.47 2.59 13.01
CA GLY A 181 20.33 2.15 11.90
C GLY A 181 20.67 0.66 11.88
N ALA A 182 20.44 -0.06 12.99
CA ALA A 182 20.59 -1.51 13.07
C ALA A 182 19.37 -2.21 12.45
N SER A 183 19.19 -2.06 11.14
CA SER A 183 18.10 -2.71 10.43
C SER A 183 18.50 -3.25 9.07
N VAL A 184 17.93 -4.39 8.72
CA VAL A 184 18.19 -5.14 7.50
C VAL A 184 16.88 -5.41 6.79
N ARG A 185 16.86 -5.25 5.47
CA ARG A 185 15.70 -5.59 4.63
C ARG A 185 16.01 -6.82 3.80
N ILE A 186 15.25 -7.89 4.04
CA ILE A 186 15.37 -9.17 3.33
C ILE A 186 14.20 -9.27 2.33
N PRO A 187 14.43 -9.23 1.00
CA PRO A 187 13.38 -9.53 0.04
C PRO A 187 12.99 -11.01 0.15
N ILE A 188 11.70 -11.32 0.11
CA ILE A 188 11.21 -12.71 0.17
C ILE A 188 10.74 -13.15 -1.20
N SER A 189 11.41 -14.16 -1.76
CA SER A 189 10.97 -14.88 -2.95
C SER A 189 10.30 -16.20 -2.58
N ARG A 190 9.49 -16.77 -3.48
CA ARG A 190 8.75 -18.04 -3.23
C ARG A 190 9.65 -19.26 -2.95
N SER A 191 10.94 -19.17 -3.29
CA SER A 191 11.90 -20.29 -3.21
C SER A 191 12.89 -20.17 -2.05
N GLU A 192 12.95 -19.02 -1.38
CA GLU A 192 13.94 -18.77 -0.34
C GLU A 192 13.33 -19.06 1.02
N THR A 193 13.77 -20.16 1.62
CA THR A 193 13.46 -20.52 3.01
C THR A 193 14.60 -20.19 3.97
N SER A 194 15.77 -19.80 3.44
CA SER A 194 16.97 -19.48 4.23
C SER A 194 17.50 -18.12 3.85
N PHE A 195 18.03 -17.37 4.81
CA PHE A 195 18.62 -16.06 4.58
C PHE A 195 20.03 -15.97 5.18
N ASN A 196 20.82 -15.07 4.60
CA ASN A 196 22.13 -14.71 5.11
C ASN A 196 22.20 -13.18 5.23
N LEU A 197 22.17 -12.69 6.47
CA LEU A 197 22.12 -11.27 6.78
C LEU A 197 23.33 -10.49 6.23
N SER A 198 24.50 -11.12 6.12
CA SER A 198 25.72 -10.47 5.63
C SER A 198 25.66 -9.99 4.18
N ARG A 199 24.67 -10.46 3.41
CA ARG A 199 24.44 -10.05 2.03
C ARG A 199 23.67 -8.73 1.92
N PHE A 200 23.15 -8.21 3.02
CA PHE A 200 22.26 -7.05 3.04
C PHE A 200 22.90 -5.85 3.74
N ALA A 201 22.50 -4.66 3.30
CA ALA A 201 22.89 -3.41 3.95
C ALA A 201 22.38 -3.35 5.40
N GLY A 202 23.12 -2.68 6.28
CA GLY A 202 22.77 -2.54 7.70
C GLY A 202 23.16 -3.74 8.59
N PHE A 203 23.61 -4.85 8.01
CA PHE A 203 23.98 -6.05 8.76
C PHE A 203 25.07 -5.81 9.81
N ARG A 204 26.12 -5.05 9.47
CA ARG A 204 27.25 -4.82 10.38
C ARG A 204 26.78 -4.17 11.68
N ASP A 205 25.89 -3.20 11.56
CA ASP A 205 25.39 -2.41 12.68
C ASP A 205 24.37 -3.23 13.48
N LEU A 206 23.52 -4.03 12.80
CA LEU A 206 22.66 -5.02 13.45
C LEU A 206 23.46 -6.04 14.26
N ARG A 207 24.51 -6.63 13.67
CA ARG A 207 25.37 -7.60 14.36
C ARG A 207 26.05 -6.98 15.58
N TYR A 208 26.57 -5.77 15.44
CA TYR A 208 27.18 -5.05 16.56
C TYR A 208 26.16 -4.80 17.69
N GLY A 209 24.93 -4.40 17.36
CA GLY A 209 23.86 -4.22 18.33
C GLY A 209 23.51 -5.50 19.09
N ILE A 210 23.45 -6.64 18.38
CA ILE A 210 23.21 -7.96 18.98
C ILE A 210 24.34 -8.30 19.95
N GLN A 211 25.60 -8.13 19.51
CA GLN A 211 26.78 -8.44 20.33
C GLN A 211 26.87 -7.56 21.58
N SER A 212 26.61 -6.26 21.45
CA SER A 212 26.57 -5.34 22.60
C SER A 212 25.49 -5.75 23.59
N SER A 213 24.27 -6.01 23.12
CA SER A 213 23.15 -6.39 24.00
C SER A 213 23.41 -7.69 24.75
N LEU A 214 24.03 -8.67 24.08
CA LEU A 214 24.45 -9.92 24.72
C LEU A 214 25.54 -9.72 25.76
N MET A 215 26.48 -8.77 25.57
CA MET A 215 27.49 -8.44 26.56
C MET A 215 26.92 -7.71 27.78
N ASP A 216 25.93 -6.83 27.55
CA ASP A 216 25.38 -5.96 28.60
C ASP A 216 24.27 -6.63 29.42
N SER A 217 23.51 -7.56 28.82
CA SER A 217 22.27 -8.09 29.42
C SER A 217 22.06 -9.59 29.25
N ASP A 218 23.08 -10.33 28.80
CA ASP A 218 23.07 -11.77 28.50
C ASP A 218 21.99 -12.23 27.49
N SER A 219 21.28 -11.28 26.89
CA SER A 219 20.21 -11.52 25.94
C SER A 219 20.13 -10.41 24.89
N ALA A 220 19.62 -10.74 23.71
CA ALA A 220 19.33 -9.78 22.67
C ALA A 220 17.98 -10.10 22.05
N VAL A 221 17.19 -9.07 21.77
CA VAL A 221 15.88 -9.21 21.15
C VAL A 221 15.98 -8.72 19.72
N VAL A 222 15.68 -9.59 18.77
CA VAL A 222 15.66 -9.26 17.34
C VAL A 222 14.24 -9.41 16.83
N HIS A 223 13.75 -8.36 16.18
CA HIS A 223 12.45 -8.30 15.56
C HIS A 223 12.56 -8.65 14.09
N PHE A 224 11.58 -9.39 13.61
CA PHE A 224 11.41 -9.79 12.22
C PHE A 224 9.98 -9.45 11.80
N ASP A 225 9.84 -8.34 11.10
CA ASP A 225 8.54 -7.80 10.69
C ASP A 225 8.32 -8.10 9.21
N LEU A 226 7.28 -8.89 8.91
CA LEU A 226 6.89 -9.22 7.53
C LEU A 226 6.04 -8.07 6.97
N HIS A 227 6.50 -7.47 5.89
CA HIS A 227 5.77 -6.43 5.16
C HIS A 227 5.35 -6.90 3.77
N ALA A 228 4.17 -6.45 3.35
CA ALA A 228 3.65 -6.67 2.01
C ALA A 228 3.27 -5.36 1.32
N ARG A 229 3.59 -5.26 0.03
CA ARG A 229 3.15 -4.12 -0.80
C ARG A 229 1.70 -4.31 -1.27
N THR A 230 0.74 -4.06 -0.39
CA THR A 230 -0.68 -3.86 -0.74
C THR A 230 -1.06 -2.39 -0.84
N THR A 231 -0.23 -1.51 -0.27
CA THR A 231 -0.33 -0.05 -0.25
C THR A 231 1.07 0.54 -0.47
N ASP A 232 1.15 1.85 -0.66
CA ASP A 232 2.41 2.61 -0.56
C ASP A 232 2.27 3.64 0.57
N PRO A 233 3.03 3.53 1.68
CA PRO A 233 4.11 2.55 1.95
C PRO A 233 3.61 1.11 2.20
N PRO A 234 4.50 0.09 2.15
CA PRO A 234 4.16 -1.30 2.44
C PRO A 234 3.59 -1.49 3.85
N ALA A 235 2.51 -2.26 3.96
CA ALA A 235 1.86 -2.54 5.23
C ALA A 235 2.59 -3.65 6.00
N LEU A 236 2.64 -3.52 7.33
CA LEU A 236 3.03 -4.61 8.24
C LEU A 236 1.94 -5.69 8.20
N VAL A 237 2.36 -6.94 8.01
CA VAL A 237 1.47 -8.11 7.94
C VAL A 237 1.52 -8.92 9.21
N GLU A 238 2.73 -9.24 9.67
CA GLU A 238 2.96 -10.08 10.85
C GLU A 238 4.32 -9.75 11.47
N SER A 239 4.47 -9.98 12.78
CA SER A 239 5.73 -9.76 13.50
C SER A 239 6.17 -11.01 14.25
N ARG A 240 7.49 -11.25 14.28
CA ARG A 240 8.13 -12.29 15.08
C ARG A 240 9.26 -11.70 15.89
N ARG A 241 9.34 -12.15 17.15
CA ARG A 241 10.37 -11.74 18.09
C ARG A 241 11.23 -12.94 18.43
N VAL A 242 12.52 -12.82 18.19
CA VAL A 242 13.52 -13.83 18.53
C VAL A 242 14.33 -13.33 19.71
N VAL A 243 14.40 -14.13 20.78
CA VAL A 243 15.22 -13.83 21.96
C VAL A 243 16.47 -14.68 21.90
N LEU A 244 17.59 -14.03 21.64
CA LEU A 244 18.92 -14.61 21.69
C LEU A 244 19.42 -14.57 23.14
N ARG A 245 20.06 -15.63 23.60
CA ARG A 245 20.69 -15.71 24.92
C ARG A 245 22.06 -16.33 24.82
N ILE A 246 23.00 -15.87 25.63
CA ILE A 246 24.26 -16.58 25.82
C ILE A 246 23.96 -17.85 26.61
N LYS A 247 24.23 -19.03 26.05
CA LYS A 247 24.16 -20.30 26.80
C LYS A 247 25.14 -20.26 27.97
N SER A 248 24.69 -20.71 29.14
CA SER A 248 25.54 -20.86 30.32
C SER A 248 26.64 -21.90 30.09
N GLU A 249 27.69 -21.86 30.92
CA GLU A 249 28.79 -22.84 30.87
C GLU A 249 28.29 -24.27 31.13
N GLU A 250 27.35 -24.44 32.06
CA GLU A 250 26.73 -25.73 32.35
C GLU A 250 25.94 -26.29 31.16
N GLU A 251 25.15 -25.45 30.48
CA GLU A 251 24.41 -25.84 29.26
C GLU A 251 25.36 -26.22 28.12
N ARG A 252 26.48 -25.51 27.96
CA ARG A 252 27.53 -25.88 26.98
C ARG A 252 28.14 -27.24 27.31
N MET A 253 28.47 -27.47 28.58
CA MET A 253 29.08 -28.73 29.02
C MET A 253 28.12 -29.92 28.88
N LEU A 254 26.81 -29.70 29.09
CA LEU A 254 25.77 -30.71 28.87
C LEU A 254 25.63 -31.09 27.39
N GLU A 255 25.60 -30.11 26.47
CA GLU A 255 25.54 -30.39 25.03
C GLU A 255 26.79 -31.12 24.52
N VAL A 256 27.98 -30.70 24.97
CA VAL A 256 29.24 -31.39 24.60
C VAL A 256 29.20 -32.84 25.07
N ARG A 257 28.70 -33.08 26.28
CA ARG A 257 28.55 -34.44 26.82
C ARG A 257 27.57 -35.27 25.98
N GLU A 258 26.41 -34.72 25.64
CA GLU A 258 25.40 -35.40 24.82
C GLU A 258 25.92 -35.70 23.40
N LEU A 259 26.70 -34.78 22.82
CA LEU A 259 27.34 -34.97 21.52
C LEU A 259 28.38 -36.10 21.56
N VAL A 260 29.21 -36.14 22.60
CA VAL A 260 30.22 -37.20 22.80
C VAL A 260 29.53 -38.55 23.00
N GLU A 261 28.44 -38.62 23.76
CA GLU A 261 27.67 -39.85 23.99
C GLU A 261 27.02 -40.36 22.69
N ARG A 262 26.38 -39.50 21.89
CA ARG A 262 25.82 -39.87 20.59
C ARG A 262 26.88 -40.34 19.59
N THR A 263 28.04 -39.69 19.56
CA THR A 263 29.15 -40.07 18.67
C THR A 263 29.75 -41.41 19.09
N SER A 264 29.87 -41.65 20.41
CA SER A 264 30.38 -42.91 20.95
C SER A 264 29.43 -44.09 20.69
N ALA A 265 28.12 -43.84 20.67
CA ALA A 265 27.09 -44.83 20.38
C ALA A 265 26.99 -45.23 18.89
N GLN A 266 27.58 -44.46 17.96
CA GLN A 266 27.62 -44.78 16.52
C GLN A 266 28.90 -45.50 16.07
N ILE A 267 29.90 -45.63 16.96
CA ILE A 267 31.21 -46.23 16.64
C ILE A 267 31.31 -47.71 17.10
N LEU A 268 30.28 -48.25 17.74
CA LEU A 268 30.16 -49.68 18.12
C LEU A 268 29.18 -50.42 17.21
#